data_AF-S6GL46-F1
#
_entry.id   AF-S6GL46-F1
#
_cell.length_a   1.000
_cell.length_b   1.000
_cell.length_c   1.000
_cell.angle_alpha   90.00
_cell.angle_beta   90.00
_cell.angle_gamma   90.00
#
_symmetry.space_group_name_H-M   'P 1'
#
loop_
_entity.id
_entity.type
_entity.pdbx_description
1 polymer ?
#
loop_
_entity_poly.entity_id
_entity_poly.type
_entity_poly.pdbx_seq_one_letter_code
_entity_poly.pdbx_strand_id
1 'polypeptide(L)'
;MSKVVIIGAGGVGGVVVQKCAQVADIFSDILLASRTESKCVAIAKAVKERTGQVIRTAQVDADNVPELVALLKAEQPQLVINVALPYQDLTIMDACLEAGVHYMDTANYEPKDTAKFEYKWQWAYQQKFQQAGLTALLGSGFDPGATNVFTAYLAKHYFDEIHELDIIDVNGGDHGYPFATNFNPEINIREVTAQCRHWENGEFITTDAMSKKASFTCPEDVGTYNIYRMYHEELESLTKHYPSIKRAQFWMSFGDSYLKHLEVLGNVGMLGIEPIDYQGQQIVPIQLLAQMLPDPSSLGPRTVGRTCIGVVVRGIKDNVEKVVYLYNTCDHQSCYKEVGSQAISYTTGVPAMIGAKQMLEGNWIKPGVWNIEQFDPDGFMDDMNQHGLPWKVIELQHFNLDA
;
A
#
# COMPACT_ATOMS: atom_id res chain seq x y z
N MET A 1 5.61 10.39 -24.49
CA MET A 1 6.00 11.36 -23.46
C MET A 1 4.78 11.58 -22.59
N SER A 2 4.81 11.03 -21.39
CA SER A 2 3.72 11.08 -20.44
C SER A 2 4.00 12.09 -19.33
N LYS A 3 2.96 12.83 -18.97
CA LYS A 3 2.97 13.77 -17.86
C LYS A 3 2.14 13.21 -16.71
N VAL A 4 2.69 13.25 -15.51
CA VAL A 4 2.01 12.78 -14.30
C VAL A 4 2.00 13.84 -13.21
N VAL A 5 0.94 13.84 -12.41
CA VAL A 5 0.87 14.59 -11.15
C VAL A 5 0.87 13.58 -10.01
N ILE A 6 1.84 13.68 -9.11
CA ILE A 6 1.95 12.86 -7.92
C ILE A 6 1.47 13.71 -6.74
N ILE A 7 0.42 13.25 -6.04
CA ILE A 7 -0.14 13.95 -4.88
C ILE A 7 0.30 13.21 -3.63
N GLY A 8 1.10 13.86 -2.78
CA GLY A 8 1.62 13.29 -1.54
C GLY A 8 3.14 13.26 -1.49
N ALA A 9 3.71 13.90 -0.47
CA ALA A 9 5.16 14.02 -0.26
C ALA A 9 5.61 13.35 1.05
N GLY A 10 5.06 12.17 1.33
CA GLY A 10 5.46 11.30 2.45
C GLY A 10 6.57 10.31 2.07
N GLY A 11 6.79 9.29 2.91
CA GLY A 11 7.79 8.25 2.66
C GLY A 11 7.57 7.50 1.34
N VAL A 12 6.33 7.07 1.10
CA VAL A 12 5.92 6.41 -0.16
C VAL A 12 6.05 7.35 -1.35
N GLY A 13 5.50 8.57 -1.27
CA GLY A 13 5.61 9.55 -2.35
C GLY A 13 7.05 9.90 -2.73
N GLY A 14 7.97 9.93 -1.76
CA GLY A 14 9.40 10.07 -2.01
C GLY A 14 9.98 8.94 -2.87
N VAL A 15 9.61 7.68 -2.58
CA VAL A 15 10.01 6.52 -3.39
C VAL A 15 9.40 6.59 -4.79
N VAL A 16 8.10 6.87 -4.90
CA VAL A 16 7.40 6.93 -6.20
C VAL A 16 8.09 7.94 -7.12
N VAL A 17 8.37 9.15 -6.64
CA VAL A 17 9.01 10.19 -7.47
C VAL A 17 10.41 9.77 -7.89
N GLN A 18 11.20 9.16 -6.99
CA GLN A 18 12.53 8.62 -7.31
C GLN A 18 12.45 7.55 -8.40
N LYS A 19 11.51 6.60 -8.26
CA LYS A 19 11.35 5.49 -9.20
C LYS A 19 10.82 5.95 -10.55
N CYS A 20 9.83 6.86 -10.58
CA CYS A 20 9.36 7.47 -11.83
C CYS A 20 10.51 8.21 -12.54
N ALA A 21 11.35 8.95 -11.81
CA ALA A 21 12.50 9.64 -12.39
C ALA A 21 13.58 8.70 -12.96
N GLN A 22 13.71 7.48 -12.45
CA GLN A 22 14.60 6.46 -13.01
C GLN A 22 14.10 5.88 -14.33
N VAL A 23 12.81 6.04 -14.65
CA VAL A 23 12.16 5.54 -15.89
C VAL A 23 11.65 6.72 -16.72
N ALA A 24 12.53 7.71 -16.93
CA ALA A 24 12.19 9.01 -17.56
C ALA A 24 11.65 8.90 -19.00
N ASP A 25 11.93 7.80 -19.72
CA ASP A 25 11.37 7.55 -21.06
C ASP A 25 9.85 7.38 -21.02
N ILE A 26 9.32 6.85 -19.91
CA ILE A 26 7.89 6.76 -19.63
C ILE A 26 7.44 8.06 -18.95
N PHE A 27 8.07 8.43 -17.84
CA PHE A 27 7.70 9.59 -17.01
C PHE A 27 8.46 10.86 -17.40
N SER A 28 8.10 11.44 -18.55
CA SER A 28 8.81 12.58 -19.14
C SER A 28 8.59 13.94 -18.46
N ASP A 29 7.46 14.15 -17.77
CA ASP A 29 7.19 15.36 -16.98
C ASP A 29 6.47 14.96 -15.68
N ILE A 30 7.10 15.26 -14.54
CA ILE A 30 6.63 14.91 -13.21
C ILE A 30 6.41 16.20 -12.41
N LEU A 31 5.17 16.38 -11.93
CA LEU A 31 4.84 17.37 -10.92
C LEU A 31 4.57 16.67 -9.59
N LEU A 32 5.34 17.00 -8.56
CA LEU A 32 5.09 16.55 -7.18
C LEU A 32 4.35 17.64 -6.41
N ALA A 33 3.11 17.35 -6.01
CA ALA A 33 2.25 18.28 -5.29
C ALA A 33 1.90 17.74 -3.88
N SER A 34 1.84 18.64 -2.90
CA SER A 34 1.46 18.29 -1.52
C SER A 34 1.01 19.53 -0.76
N ARG A 35 0.33 19.33 0.38
CA ARG A 35 -0.05 20.41 1.30
C ARG A 35 1.16 21.21 1.80
N THR A 36 2.31 20.57 1.94
CA THR A 36 3.55 21.21 2.42
C THR A 36 4.62 21.16 1.33
N GLU A 37 4.69 22.20 0.51
CA GLU A 37 5.58 22.24 -0.66
C GLU A 37 7.06 22.10 -0.32
N SER A 38 7.50 22.54 0.87
CA SER A 38 8.90 22.38 1.29
C SER A 38 9.35 20.91 1.32
N LYS A 39 8.44 19.96 1.60
CA LYS A 39 8.72 18.52 1.48
C LYS A 39 8.89 18.11 0.02
N CYS A 40 8.06 18.62 -0.89
CA CYS A 40 8.20 18.38 -2.33
C CYS A 40 9.56 18.85 -2.85
N VAL A 41 9.97 20.07 -2.46
CA VAL A 41 11.26 20.65 -2.85
C VAL A 41 12.43 19.81 -2.33
N ALA A 42 12.35 19.31 -1.10
CA ALA A 42 13.39 18.43 -0.54
C ALA A 42 13.50 17.11 -1.33
N ILE A 43 12.37 16.49 -1.67
CA ILE A 43 12.34 15.26 -2.50
C ILE A 43 12.89 15.55 -3.91
N ALA A 44 12.43 16.63 -4.56
CA ALA A 44 12.89 17.02 -5.90
C ALA A 44 14.42 17.25 -5.94
N LYS A 45 14.97 17.86 -4.89
CA LYS A 45 16.43 18.03 -4.74
C LYS A 45 17.13 16.67 -4.63
N ALA A 46 16.65 15.77 -3.78
CA ALA A 46 17.22 14.43 -3.63
C ALA A 46 17.14 13.59 -4.92
N VAL A 47 16.05 13.74 -5.69
CA VAL A 47 15.89 13.09 -7.01
C VAL A 47 16.92 13.62 -7.99
N LYS A 48 17.10 14.94 -8.06
CA LYS A 48 18.10 15.57 -8.93
C LYS A 48 19.52 15.12 -8.59
N GLU A 49 19.85 15.00 -7.31
CA GLU A 49 21.16 14.51 -6.84
C GLU A 49 21.42 13.05 -7.23
N ARG A 50 20.39 12.20 -7.23
CA ARG A 50 20.52 10.75 -7.50
C ARG A 50 20.39 10.37 -8.97
N THR A 51 19.53 11.06 -9.71
CA THR A 51 19.11 10.66 -11.08
C THR A 51 19.47 11.72 -12.13
N GLY A 52 19.78 12.95 -11.72
CA GLY A 52 19.95 14.09 -12.63
C GLY A 52 18.63 14.70 -13.13
N GLN A 53 17.49 14.08 -12.87
CA GLN A 53 16.17 14.57 -13.31
C GLN A 53 15.70 15.76 -12.48
N VAL A 54 15.02 16.71 -13.13
CA VAL A 54 14.43 17.88 -12.47
C VAL A 54 12.94 17.64 -12.30
N ILE A 55 12.47 17.67 -11.06
CA ILE A 55 11.07 17.48 -10.70
C ILE A 55 10.45 18.84 -10.37
N ARG A 56 9.29 19.14 -10.96
CA ARG A 56 8.53 20.35 -10.61
C ARG A 56 7.78 20.11 -9.31
N THR A 57 7.54 21.17 -8.55
CA THR A 57 6.79 21.11 -7.30
C THR A 57 5.62 22.08 -7.31
N ALA A 58 4.59 21.75 -6.55
CA ALA A 58 3.48 22.67 -6.26
C ALA A 58 2.96 22.44 -4.83
N GLN A 59 2.40 23.50 -4.25
CA GLN A 59 1.51 23.39 -3.10
C GLN A 59 0.09 23.09 -3.58
N VAL A 60 -0.59 22.14 -2.94
CA VAL A 60 -2.04 21.94 -3.12
C VAL A 60 -2.67 21.35 -1.87
N ASP A 61 -3.86 21.83 -1.51
CA ASP A 61 -4.72 21.15 -0.54
C ASP A 61 -5.57 20.08 -1.24
N ALA A 62 -5.25 18.80 -0.99
CA ALA A 62 -5.97 17.69 -1.62
C ALA A 62 -7.38 17.47 -1.03
N ASP A 63 -7.74 18.12 0.07
CA ASP A 63 -9.12 18.18 0.55
C ASP A 63 -9.97 19.24 -0.22
N ASN A 64 -9.33 20.11 -1.02
CA ASN A 64 -9.98 21.20 -1.76
C ASN A 64 -10.15 20.85 -3.25
N VAL A 65 -11.29 20.26 -3.60
CA VAL A 65 -11.58 19.79 -4.99
C VAL A 65 -11.42 20.90 -6.04
N PRO A 66 -11.98 22.12 -5.88
CA PRO A 66 -11.77 23.21 -6.86
C PRO A 66 -10.30 23.57 -7.11
N GLU A 67 -9.47 23.54 -6.07
CA GLU A 67 -8.04 23.84 -6.18
C GLU A 67 -7.29 22.73 -6.94
N LEU A 68 -7.58 21.47 -6.61
CA LEU A 68 -7.08 20.31 -7.35
C LEU A 68 -7.48 20.36 -8.82
N VAL A 69 -8.75 20.63 -9.12
CA VAL A 69 -9.24 20.73 -10.51
C VAL A 69 -8.52 21.83 -11.27
N ALA A 70 -8.30 23.00 -10.65
CA ALA A 70 -7.57 24.08 -11.29
C ALA A 70 -6.12 23.68 -11.63
N LEU A 71 -5.44 23.00 -10.71
CA LEU A 71 -4.10 22.44 -10.92
C LEU A 71 -4.11 21.42 -12.08
N LEU A 72 -5.02 20.44 -12.05
CA LEU A 72 -5.08 19.38 -13.06
C LEU A 72 -5.44 19.93 -14.46
N LYS A 73 -6.33 20.92 -14.56
CA LYS A 73 -6.66 21.57 -15.85
C LYS A 73 -5.50 22.40 -16.40
N ALA A 74 -4.71 23.04 -15.53
CA ALA A 74 -3.53 23.79 -15.94
C ALA A 74 -2.39 22.86 -16.38
N GLU A 75 -2.21 21.75 -15.69
CA GLU A 75 -1.11 20.82 -15.93
C GLU A 75 -1.42 19.80 -17.04
N GLN A 76 -2.68 19.42 -17.22
CA GLN A 76 -3.13 18.41 -18.20
C GLN A 76 -2.32 17.10 -18.12
N PRO A 77 -2.13 16.50 -16.94
CA PRO A 77 -1.47 15.20 -16.84
C PRO A 77 -2.32 14.09 -17.46
N GLN A 78 -1.68 12.99 -17.87
CA GLN A 78 -2.39 11.79 -18.29
C GLN A 78 -2.89 10.98 -17.09
N LEU A 79 -2.17 11.03 -15.97
CA LEU A 79 -2.44 10.25 -14.76
C LEU A 79 -2.13 11.07 -13.50
N VAL A 80 -3.03 10.97 -12.52
CA VAL A 80 -2.78 11.34 -11.13
C VAL A 80 -2.40 10.10 -10.33
N ILE A 81 -1.26 10.16 -9.65
CA ILE A 81 -0.81 9.13 -8.71
C ILE A 81 -1.06 9.65 -7.29
N ASN A 82 -2.10 9.13 -6.65
CA ASN A 82 -2.45 9.46 -5.27
C ASN A 82 -1.64 8.60 -4.30
N VAL A 83 -0.72 9.25 -3.60
CA VAL A 83 0.09 8.70 -2.50
C VAL A 83 0.03 9.64 -1.29
N ALA A 84 -1.14 10.29 -1.14
CA ALA A 84 -1.50 11.10 0.01
C ALA A 84 -2.06 10.20 1.13
N LEU A 85 -2.99 10.70 1.95
CA LEU A 85 -3.69 9.88 2.92
C LEU A 85 -4.98 9.35 2.27
N PRO A 86 -5.49 8.18 2.70
CA PRO A 86 -6.73 7.60 2.17
C PRO A 86 -7.95 8.53 2.33
N TYR A 87 -7.89 9.48 3.25
CA TYR A 87 -8.91 10.51 3.46
C TYR A 87 -9.19 11.37 2.21
N GLN A 88 -8.22 11.48 1.31
CA GLN A 88 -8.30 12.31 0.11
C GLN A 88 -8.70 11.54 -1.15
N ASP A 89 -8.92 10.23 -1.09
CA ASP A 89 -9.18 9.43 -2.30
C ASP A 89 -10.39 9.97 -3.07
N LEU A 90 -11.51 10.20 -2.37
CA LEU A 90 -12.73 10.66 -3.05
C LEU A 90 -12.59 12.08 -3.60
N THR A 91 -11.93 12.99 -2.89
CA THR A 91 -11.73 14.37 -3.37
C THR A 91 -10.81 14.40 -4.59
N ILE A 92 -9.78 13.56 -4.62
CA ILE A 92 -8.88 13.43 -5.77
C ILE A 92 -9.60 12.73 -6.93
N MET A 93 -10.40 11.68 -6.69
CA MET A 93 -11.20 11.02 -7.72
C MET A 93 -12.22 11.98 -8.36
N ASP A 94 -12.89 12.81 -7.56
CA ASP A 94 -13.79 13.86 -8.06
C ASP A 94 -13.03 14.87 -8.93
N ALA A 95 -11.85 15.32 -8.50
CA ALA A 95 -11.02 16.23 -9.29
C ALA A 95 -10.54 15.61 -10.62
N CYS A 96 -10.18 14.33 -10.60
CA CYS A 96 -9.78 13.58 -11.80
C CYS A 96 -10.94 13.46 -12.81
N LEU A 97 -12.15 13.16 -12.33
CA LEU A 97 -13.35 13.12 -13.16
C LEU A 97 -13.64 14.48 -13.80
N GLU A 98 -13.58 15.57 -13.03
CA GLU A 98 -13.86 16.91 -13.56
C GLU A 98 -12.77 17.41 -14.53
N ALA A 99 -11.51 17.05 -14.28
CA ALA A 99 -10.38 17.43 -15.13
C ALA A 99 -10.19 16.53 -16.35
N GLY A 100 -10.84 15.36 -16.40
CA GLY A 100 -10.69 14.40 -17.50
C GLY A 100 -9.38 13.60 -17.44
N VAL A 101 -8.92 13.23 -16.25
CA VAL A 101 -7.61 12.60 -16.00
C VAL A 101 -7.76 11.22 -15.38
N HIS A 102 -6.87 10.27 -15.72
CA HIS A 102 -6.85 8.96 -15.06
C HIS A 102 -6.39 9.06 -13.60
N TYR A 103 -6.82 8.09 -12.80
CA TYR A 103 -6.54 8.05 -11.37
C TYR A 103 -5.88 6.74 -10.98
N MET A 104 -4.95 6.79 -10.02
CA MET A 104 -4.54 5.62 -9.27
C MET A 104 -4.20 5.95 -7.83
N ASP A 105 -4.32 4.98 -6.93
CA ASP A 105 -3.89 5.07 -5.53
C ASP A 105 -3.19 3.81 -5.03
N THR A 106 -2.81 3.81 -3.75
CA THR A 106 -2.16 2.69 -3.07
C THR A 106 -2.93 2.15 -1.87
N ALA A 107 -4.01 2.82 -1.46
CA ALA A 107 -4.84 2.45 -0.32
C ALA A 107 -6.27 2.90 -0.61
N ASN A 108 -7.25 2.21 -0.03
CA ASN A 108 -8.65 2.56 -0.21
C ASN A 108 -9.17 3.64 0.75
N TYR A 109 -10.34 4.18 0.40
CA TYR A 109 -10.90 5.32 1.10
C TYR A 109 -11.26 4.99 2.55
N GLU A 110 -10.92 5.93 3.42
CA GLU A 110 -11.30 5.94 4.83
C GLU A 110 -11.96 7.28 5.22
N PRO A 111 -13.16 7.29 5.82
CA PRO A 111 -13.75 8.51 6.36
C PRO A 111 -12.99 9.02 7.59
N LYS A 112 -12.76 10.33 7.70
CA LYS A 112 -12.03 10.96 8.83
C LYS A 112 -12.71 10.74 10.20
N ASP A 113 -14.02 10.51 10.20
CA ASP A 113 -14.87 10.38 11.39
C ASP A 113 -15.11 8.92 11.80
N THR A 114 -14.68 7.94 11.00
CA THR A 114 -14.84 6.52 11.33
C THR A 114 -13.60 5.72 10.99
N ALA A 115 -13.13 4.89 11.92
CA ALA A 115 -11.98 4.01 11.69
C ALA A 115 -12.35 2.76 10.85
N LYS A 116 -12.91 2.98 9.64
CA LYS A 116 -13.36 1.93 8.73
C LYS A 116 -12.99 2.27 7.30
N PHE A 117 -12.33 1.33 6.63
CA PHE A 117 -11.87 1.45 5.25
C PHE A 117 -12.41 0.28 4.42
N GLU A 118 -13.01 0.60 3.26
CA GLU A 118 -13.70 -0.35 2.36
C GLU A 118 -13.72 0.21 0.93
N TYR A 119 -13.71 -0.65 -0.09
CA TYR A 119 -13.73 -0.21 -1.49
C TYR A 119 -15.07 0.34 -1.96
N LYS A 120 -16.17 0.12 -1.22
CA LYS A 120 -17.54 0.47 -1.67
C LYS A 120 -17.69 1.94 -2.13
N TRP A 121 -16.99 2.87 -1.48
CA TRP A 121 -17.07 4.29 -1.84
C TRP A 121 -16.40 4.58 -3.17
N GLN A 122 -15.23 3.99 -3.42
CA GLN A 122 -14.51 4.15 -4.68
C GLN A 122 -15.15 3.33 -5.81
N TRP A 123 -15.63 2.11 -5.54
CA TRP A 123 -16.40 1.32 -6.51
C TRP A 123 -17.69 2.01 -6.98
N ALA A 124 -18.29 2.88 -6.16
CA ALA A 124 -19.44 3.68 -6.58
C ALA A 124 -19.13 4.64 -7.75
N TYR A 125 -17.85 4.90 -8.04
CA TYR A 125 -17.40 5.72 -9.17
C TYR A 125 -17.35 4.95 -10.49
N GLN A 126 -17.59 3.63 -10.51
CA GLN A 126 -17.52 2.77 -11.69
C GLN A 126 -18.21 3.38 -12.92
N GLN A 127 -19.48 3.75 -12.78
CA GLN A 127 -20.26 4.27 -13.92
C GLN A 127 -19.78 5.65 -14.35
N LYS A 128 -19.38 6.52 -13.41
CA LYS A 128 -18.88 7.88 -13.72
C LYS A 128 -17.58 7.81 -14.52
N PHE A 129 -16.61 7.02 -14.09
CA PHE A 129 -15.34 6.82 -14.79
C PHE A 129 -15.54 6.15 -16.15
N GLN A 130 -16.43 5.15 -16.24
CA GLN A 130 -16.75 4.49 -17.50
C GLN A 130 -17.36 5.46 -18.52
N GLN A 131 -18.31 6.32 -18.12
CA GLN A 131 -18.93 7.31 -18.98
C GLN A 131 -17.95 8.40 -19.43
N ALA A 132 -17.01 8.79 -18.56
CA ALA A 132 -15.96 9.76 -18.87
C ALA A 132 -14.84 9.17 -19.76
N GLY A 133 -14.83 7.85 -19.98
CA GLY A 133 -13.74 7.18 -20.71
C GLY A 133 -12.43 7.11 -19.90
N LEU A 134 -12.51 7.22 -18.56
CA LEU A 134 -11.36 7.27 -17.67
C LEU A 134 -11.16 5.96 -16.91
N THR A 135 -9.92 5.65 -16.57
CA THR A 135 -9.53 4.52 -15.72
C THR A 135 -9.19 5.03 -14.32
N ALA A 136 -9.70 4.36 -13.30
CA ALA A 136 -9.23 4.42 -11.92
C ALA A 136 -8.65 3.07 -11.51
N LEU A 137 -7.37 3.02 -11.16
CA LEU A 137 -6.69 1.83 -10.64
C LEU A 137 -6.58 1.92 -9.12
N LEU A 138 -7.17 0.96 -8.41
CA LEU A 138 -7.21 0.96 -6.95
C LEU A 138 -6.17 0.01 -6.35
N GLY A 139 -5.54 0.45 -5.26
CA GLY A 139 -4.69 -0.40 -4.42
C GLY A 139 -3.42 -0.87 -5.14
N SER A 140 -2.66 0.04 -5.73
CA SER A 140 -1.39 -0.23 -6.43
C SER A 140 -0.16 -0.07 -5.52
N GLY A 141 -0.19 -0.61 -4.30
CA GLY A 141 0.92 -0.69 -3.36
C GLY A 141 1.58 -2.07 -3.36
N PHE A 142 2.04 -2.55 -2.20
CA PHE A 142 2.45 -3.96 -2.08
C PHE A 142 1.26 -4.82 -1.66
N ASP A 143 0.66 -4.49 -0.51
CA ASP A 143 -0.50 -5.10 0.10
C ASP A 143 -1.42 -3.95 0.53
N PRO A 144 -2.43 -3.60 -0.28
CA PRO A 144 -2.85 -4.19 -1.55
C PRO A 144 -1.90 -3.81 -2.69
N GLY A 145 -1.89 -4.62 -3.75
CA GLY A 145 -1.12 -4.34 -4.96
C GLY A 145 -0.37 -5.54 -5.46
N ALA A 146 0.93 -5.64 -5.15
CA ALA A 146 1.73 -6.81 -5.45
C ALA A 146 1.11 -8.11 -4.91
N THR A 147 0.47 -8.15 -3.73
CA THR A 147 -0.22 -9.35 -3.21
C THR A 147 -1.42 -9.75 -4.06
N ASN A 148 -2.18 -8.76 -4.55
CA ASN A 148 -3.25 -8.96 -5.52
C ASN A 148 -2.71 -9.51 -6.85
N VAL A 149 -1.64 -8.93 -7.37
CA VAL A 149 -0.98 -9.38 -8.61
C VAL A 149 -0.38 -10.77 -8.46
N PHE A 150 0.24 -11.09 -7.31
CA PHE A 150 0.75 -12.42 -7.01
C PHE A 150 -0.37 -13.44 -7.01
N THR A 151 -1.52 -13.10 -6.40
CA THR A 151 -2.71 -13.95 -6.40
C THR A 151 -3.21 -14.18 -7.83
N ALA A 152 -3.32 -13.12 -8.64
CA ALA A 152 -3.72 -13.22 -10.04
C ALA A 152 -2.73 -14.03 -10.90
N TYR A 153 -1.43 -13.86 -10.68
CA TYR A 153 -0.38 -14.60 -11.36
C TYR A 153 -0.43 -16.09 -11.04
N LEU A 154 -0.59 -16.44 -9.76
CA LEU A 154 -0.77 -17.83 -9.34
C LEU A 154 -2.06 -18.42 -9.91
N ALA A 155 -3.17 -17.68 -9.86
CA ALA A 155 -4.43 -18.12 -10.44
C ALA A 155 -4.32 -18.36 -11.96
N LYS A 156 -3.58 -17.51 -12.69
CA LYS A 156 -3.40 -17.63 -14.14
C LYS A 156 -2.49 -18.80 -14.54
N HIS A 157 -1.39 -19.01 -13.83
CA HIS A 157 -0.31 -19.90 -14.28
C HIS A 157 -0.17 -21.21 -13.50
N TYR A 158 -0.64 -21.27 -12.25
CA TYR A 158 -0.39 -22.40 -11.34
C TYR A 158 -1.64 -23.19 -10.98
N PHE A 159 -2.83 -22.61 -11.15
CA PHE A 159 -4.09 -23.21 -10.72
C PHE A 159 -5.14 -23.18 -11.83
N ASP A 160 -6.08 -24.11 -11.76
CA ASP A 160 -7.36 -24.02 -12.48
C ASP A 160 -8.43 -23.39 -11.58
N GLU A 161 -8.29 -23.57 -10.26
CA GLU A 161 -9.15 -22.98 -9.23
C GLU A 161 -8.36 -22.77 -7.94
N ILE A 162 -8.51 -21.61 -7.29
CA ILE A 162 -7.91 -21.30 -5.98
C ILE A 162 -8.97 -21.38 -4.87
N HIS A 163 -8.65 -22.01 -3.74
CA HIS A 163 -9.59 -22.26 -2.64
C HIS A 163 -9.19 -21.59 -1.33
N GLU A 164 -7.89 -21.51 -1.02
CA GLU A 164 -7.40 -20.84 0.18
C GLU A 164 -6.29 -19.85 -0.17
N LEU A 165 -6.29 -18.72 0.54
CA LEU A 165 -5.31 -17.64 0.40
C LEU A 165 -4.84 -17.19 1.79
N ASP A 166 -3.54 -17.27 2.03
CA ASP A 166 -2.90 -16.64 3.18
C ASP A 166 -1.91 -15.58 2.68
N ILE A 167 -2.19 -14.33 2.96
CA ILE A 167 -1.28 -13.20 2.72
C ILE A 167 -0.42 -13.02 3.97
N ILE A 168 0.89 -12.93 3.80
CA ILE A 168 1.85 -12.89 4.90
C ILE A 168 2.78 -11.70 4.68
N ASP A 169 2.69 -10.72 5.58
CA ASP A 169 3.60 -9.57 5.67
C ASP A 169 4.50 -9.72 6.90
N VAL A 170 5.79 -9.87 6.64
CA VAL A 170 6.82 -9.81 7.66
C VAL A 170 7.73 -8.61 7.45
N ASN A 171 7.82 -7.75 8.47
CA ASN A 171 8.87 -6.76 8.60
C ASN A 171 9.88 -7.18 9.67
N GLY A 172 11.00 -7.75 9.23
CA GLY A 172 12.14 -8.12 10.08
C GLY A 172 13.14 -6.99 10.32
N GLY A 173 12.75 -5.73 10.08
CA GLY A 173 13.61 -4.56 10.28
C GLY A 173 13.65 -4.05 11.72
N ASP A 174 14.83 -3.70 12.21
CA ASP A 174 15.06 -3.02 13.48
C ASP A 174 15.62 -1.61 13.26
N HIS A 175 14.85 -0.60 13.67
CA HIS A 175 15.20 0.82 13.61
C HIS A 175 16.02 1.33 14.82
N GLY A 176 16.19 0.51 15.86
CA GLY A 176 16.92 0.83 17.08
C GLY A 176 16.21 1.75 18.07
N TYR A 177 15.00 2.27 17.74
CA TYR A 177 14.12 2.92 18.71
C TYR A 177 13.33 1.90 19.54
N PRO A 178 12.92 2.24 20.79
CA PRO A 178 12.04 1.39 21.59
C PRO A 178 10.67 1.16 20.92
N PHE A 179 10.12 2.19 20.29
CA PHE A 179 8.86 2.16 19.56
C PHE A 179 8.82 3.28 18.51
N ALA A 180 8.48 2.92 17.28
CA ALA A 180 8.21 3.85 16.18
C ALA A 180 7.23 3.19 15.20
N THR A 181 6.53 3.99 14.39
CA THR A 181 5.68 3.50 13.31
C THR A 181 6.36 3.71 11.96
N ASN A 182 6.15 2.80 11.01
CA ASN A 182 6.81 2.86 9.69
C ASN A 182 6.09 3.78 8.68
N PHE A 183 4.84 4.13 8.97
CA PHE A 183 4.01 5.07 8.23
C PHE A 183 3.24 5.96 9.20
N ASN A 184 2.18 6.62 8.74
CA ASN A 184 1.37 7.53 9.56
C ASN A 184 0.97 6.83 10.88
N PRO A 185 1.42 7.33 12.05
CA PRO A 185 1.16 6.68 13.33
C PRO A 185 -0.32 6.49 13.65
N GLU A 186 -1.17 7.44 13.23
CA GLU A 186 -2.61 7.36 13.47
C GLU A 186 -3.23 6.18 12.72
N ILE A 187 -2.89 6.03 11.44
CA ILE A 187 -3.38 4.94 10.59
C ILE A 187 -2.83 3.61 11.10
N ASN A 188 -1.51 3.51 11.30
CA ASN A 188 -0.87 2.28 11.75
C ASN A 188 -1.45 1.77 13.06
N ILE A 189 -1.58 2.62 14.08
CA ILE A 189 -2.08 2.19 15.38
C ILE A 189 -3.54 1.75 15.28
N ARG A 190 -4.36 2.46 14.48
CA ARG A 190 -5.77 2.11 14.30
C ARG A 190 -5.96 0.77 13.60
N GLU A 191 -5.17 0.47 12.56
CA GLU A 191 -5.19 -0.83 11.89
C GLU A 191 -4.84 -1.97 12.85
N VAL A 192 -3.78 -1.79 13.64
CA VAL A 192 -3.28 -2.80 14.58
C VAL A 192 -4.24 -3.05 15.75
N THR A 193 -5.03 -2.04 16.13
CA THR A 193 -6.01 -2.14 17.22
C THR A 193 -7.42 -2.49 16.76
N ALA A 194 -7.67 -2.52 15.44
CA ALA A 194 -8.97 -2.83 14.88
C ALA A 194 -9.34 -4.31 15.05
N GLN A 195 -10.64 -4.60 15.07
CA GLN A 195 -11.12 -5.98 15.06
C GLN A 195 -10.62 -6.70 13.81
N CYS A 196 -10.14 -7.92 13.99
CA CYS A 196 -9.72 -8.77 12.89
C CYS A 196 -10.97 -9.21 12.10
N ARG A 197 -10.88 -9.17 10.78
CA ARG A 197 -11.85 -9.79 9.86
C ARG A 197 -11.10 -10.66 8.87
N HIS A 198 -11.51 -11.92 8.72
CA HIS A 198 -11.02 -12.80 7.66
C HIS A 198 -12.20 -13.34 6.86
N TRP A 199 -11.96 -13.82 5.64
CA TRP A 199 -13.00 -14.41 4.81
C TRP A 199 -13.07 -15.91 5.02
N GLU A 200 -14.27 -16.43 5.24
CA GLU A 200 -14.50 -17.87 5.37
C GLU A 200 -15.92 -18.23 4.93
N ASN A 201 -16.04 -19.22 4.04
CA ASN A 201 -17.29 -19.81 3.58
C ASN A 201 -18.36 -18.80 3.07
N GLY A 202 -17.92 -17.73 2.42
CA GLY A 202 -18.83 -16.77 1.78
C GLY A 202 -19.14 -15.51 2.60
N GLU A 203 -18.52 -15.35 3.76
CA GLU A 203 -18.70 -14.16 4.60
C GLU A 203 -17.42 -13.75 5.34
N PHE A 204 -17.40 -12.51 5.83
CA PHE A 204 -16.34 -12.04 6.73
C PHE A 204 -16.66 -12.42 8.17
N ILE A 205 -15.73 -13.11 8.81
CA ILE A 205 -15.80 -13.49 10.22
C ILE A 205 -14.99 -12.50 11.05
N THR A 206 -15.61 -11.91 12.06
CA THR A 206 -14.97 -10.94 12.96
C THR A 206 -14.49 -11.59 14.24
N THR A 207 -13.23 -11.34 14.63
CA THR A 207 -12.64 -11.74 15.91
C THR A 207 -11.92 -10.58 16.58
N ASP A 208 -11.59 -10.73 17.86
CA ASP A 208 -10.85 -9.70 18.59
C ASP A 208 -9.46 -9.45 17.95
N ALA A 209 -9.00 -8.20 18.03
CA ALA A 209 -7.67 -7.80 17.56
C ALA A 209 -6.59 -8.69 18.18
N MET A 210 -5.61 -9.12 17.38
CA MET A 210 -4.46 -9.93 17.82
C MET A 210 -4.82 -11.25 18.52
N SER A 211 -6.05 -11.75 18.40
CA SER A 211 -6.51 -12.97 19.08
C SER A 211 -5.97 -14.27 18.48
N LYS A 212 -5.57 -14.27 17.20
CA LYS A 212 -4.96 -15.42 16.51
C LYS A 212 -3.50 -15.12 16.19
N LYS A 213 -2.61 -15.94 16.73
CA LYS A 213 -1.15 -15.87 16.57
C LYS A 213 -0.65 -17.14 15.89
N ALA A 214 0.34 -16.99 15.01
CA ALA A 214 1.10 -18.11 14.44
C ALA A 214 2.60 -17.77 14.41
N SER A 215 3.43 -18.77 14.12
CA SER A 215 4.87 -18.59 13.87
C SER A 215 5.13 -18.84 12.39
N PHE A 216 5.88 -17.94 11.74
CA PHE A 216 6.24 -18.08 10.33
C PHE A 216 7.74 -17.92 10.14
N THR A 217 8.35 -18.92 9.49
CA THR A 217 9.75 -18.88 9.05
C THR A 217 9.80 -18.38 7.62
N CYS A 218 10.30 -17.16 7.47
CA CYS A 218 10.52 -16.58 6.16
C CYS A 218 11.64 -17.35 5.42
N PRO A 219 11.53 -17.50 4.10
CA PRO A 219 12.59 -18.06 3.27
C PRO A 219 13.83 -17.15 3.26
N GLU A 220 14.92 -17.63 2.64
CA GLU A 220 16.15 -16.85 2.42
C GLU A 220 16.83 -16.35 3.71
N ASP A 221 16.73 -17.13 4.78
CA ASP A 221 17.32 -16.84 6.08
C ASP A 221 16.91 -15.48 6.67
N VAL A 222 15.75 -14.94 6.27
CA VAL A 222 15.21 -13.68 6.81
C VAL A 222 14.90 -13.83 8.29
N GLY A 223 14.37 -14.98 8.71
CA GLY A 223 14.17 -15.32 10.12
C GLY A 223 12.79 -15.93 10.41
N THR A 224 12.54 -16.19 11.69
CA THR A 224 11.25 -16.68 12.19
C THR A 224 10.59 -15.63 13.05
N TYR A 225 9.31 -15.34 12.77
CA TYR A 225 8.58 -14.24 13.37
C TYR A 225 7.23 -14.68 13.91
N ASN A 226 6.80 -14.01 14.99
CA ASN A 226 5.42 -14.07 15.44
C ASN A 226 4.56 -13.25 14.48
N ILE A 227 3.56 -13.88 13.89
CA ILE A 227 2.57 -13.24 13.02
C ILE A 227 1.19 -13.31 13.66
N TYR A 228 0.37 -12.31 13.38
CA TYR A 228 -0.97 -12.17 13.92
C TYR A 228 -1.97 -11.94 12.79
N ARG A 229 -3.12 -12.59 12.89
CA ARG A 229 -4.18 -12.44 11.89
C ARG A 229 -4.87 -11.10 12.10
N MET A 230 -5.04 -10.35 11.01
CA MET A 230 -5.74 -9.07 11.00
C MET A 230 -6.57 -8.91 9.72
N TYR A 231 -7.41 -7.87 9.68
CA TYR A 231 -8.07 -7.46 8.46
C TYR A 231 -7.10 -6.67 7.57
N HIS A 232 -7.18 -6.87 6.26
CA HIS A 232 -6.50 -6.04 5.27
C HIS A 232 -7.39 -5.85 4.04
N GLU A 233 -7.21 -4.74 3.34
CA GLU A 233 -8.15 -4.26 2.32
C GLU A 233 -8.32 -5.19 1.11
N GLU A 234 -7.24 -5.82 0.62
CA GLU A 234 -7.29 -6.70 -0.54
C GLU A 234 -8.13 -7.96 -0.31
N LEU A 235 -8.42 -8.33 0.94
CA LEU A 235 -9.36 -9.42 1.22
C LEU A 235 -10.75 -9.12 0.63
N GLU A 236 -11.19 -7.85 0.65
CA GLU A 236 -12.48 -7.45 0.08
C GLU A 236 -12.51 -7.61 -1.45
N SER A 237 -11.45 -7.20 -2.14
CA SER A 237 -11.43 -7.25 -3.60
C SER A 237 -11.12 -8.68 -4.12
N LEU A 238 -10.18 -9.39 -3.49
CA LEU A 238 -9.79 -10.74 -3.91
C LEU A 238 -10.92 -11.75 -3.71
N THR A 239 -11.65 -11.71 -2.60
CA THR A 239 -12.77 -12.63 -2.36
C THR A 239 -13.96 -12.37 -3.28
N LYS A 240 -14.12 -11.12 -3.73
CA LYS A 240 -15.10 -10.74 -4.75
C LYS A 240 -14.70 -11.20 -6.16
N HIS A 241 -13.43 -11.05 -6.53
CA HIS A 241 -12.96 -11.35 -7.89
C HIS A 241 -12.54 -12.81 -8.10
N TYR A 242 -12.26 -13.54 -7.01
CA TYR A 242 -12.00 -14.98 -7.01
C TYR A 242 -13.03 -15.70 -6.12
N PRO A 243 -14.29 -15.87 -6.58
CA PRO A 243 -15.37 -16.43 -5.77
C PRO A 243 -15.20 -17.92 -5.42
N SER A 244 -14.21 -18.60 -6.01
CA SER A 244 -13.81 -19.96 -5.62
C SER A 244 -13.08 -20.02 -4.27
N ILE A 245 -12.59 -18.87 -3.78
CA ILE A 245 -11.94 -18.77 -2.48
C ILE A 245 -12.95 -19.08 -1.37
N LYS A 246 -12.68 -20.17 -0.66
CA LYS A 246 -13.42 -20.61 0.52
C LYS A 246 -12.88 -19.94 1.79
N ARG A 247 -11.60 -19.55 1.80
CA ARG A 247 -10.95 -18.93 2.94
C ARG A 247 -9.84 -17.98 2.51
N ALA A 248 -9.84 -16.75 3.01
CA ALA A 248 -8.75 -15.80 2.81
C ALA A 248 -8.39 -15.08 4.13
N GLN A 249 -7.09 -14.99 4.40
CA GLN A 249 -6.55 -14.45 5.64
C GLN A 249 -5.36 -13.54 5.34
N PHE A 250 -5.16 -12.54 6.19
CA PHE A 250 -3.98 -11.69 6.18
C PHE A 250 -3.27 -11.80 7.53
N TRP A 251 -1.95 -11.96 7.48
CA TRP A 251 -1.10 -12.17 8.64
C TRP A 251 0.05 -11.18 8.62
N MET A 252 0.27 -10.48 9.73
CA MET A 252 1.34 -9.49 9.85
C MET A 252 2.26 -9.80 11.03
N SER A 253 3.56 -9.59 10.86
CA SER A 253 4.52 -9.75 11.95
C SER A 253 4.45 -8.62 12.97
N PHE A 254 4.39 -8.96 14.25
CA PHE A 254 4.58 -8.01 15.34
C PHE A 254 5.54 -8.57 16.39
N GLY A 255 6.52 -7.76 16.78
CA GLY A 255 7.39 -8.07 17.91
C GLY A 255 6.67 -7.89 19.24
N ASP A 256 6.98 -8.75 20.22
CA ASP A 256 6.36 -8.68 21.55
C ASP A 256 6.56 -7.31 22.22
N SER A 257 7.71 -6.67 22.00
CA SER A 257 7.99 -5.31 22.46
C SER A 257 7.02 -4.28 21.86
N TYR A 258 6.75 -4.36 20.56
CA TYR A 258 5.88 -3.43 19.86
C TYR A 258 4.44 -3.52 20.40
N LEU A 259 3.91 -4.75 20.53
CA LEU A 259 2.59 -4.99 21.11
C LEU A 259 2.52 -4.51 22.56
N LYS A 260 3.59 -4.68 23.34
CA LYS A 260 3.61 -4.20 24.73
C LYS A 260 3.54 -2.68 24.82
N HIS A 261 4.21 -1.95 23.93
CA HIS A 261 4.11 -0.49 23.89
C HIS A 261 2.71 -0.03 23.53
N LEU A 262 2.06 -0.66 22.55
CA LEU A 262 0.68 -0.37 22.19
C LEU A 262 -0.30 -0.63 23.32
N GLU A 263 -0.15 -1.74 24.03
CA GLU A 263 -0.95 -2.06 25.22
C GLU A 263 -0.84 -0.95 26.28
N VAL A 264 0.39 -0.52 26.59
CA VAL A 264 0.63 0.55 27.57
C VAL A 264 0.04 1.88 27.11
N LEU A 265 0.28 2.29 25.86
CA LEU A 265 -0.26 3.52 25.28
C LEU A 265 -1.79 3.53 25.25
N GLY A 266 -2.39 2.38 24.92
CA GLY A 266 -3.85 2.18 24.96
C GLY A 266 -4.40 2.32 26.38
N ASN A 267 -3.79 1.65 27.35
CA ASN A 267 -4.22 1.68 28.76
C ASN A 267 -4.21 3.09 29.38
N VAL A 268 -3.34 3.98 28.91
CA VAL A 268 -3.27 5.38 29.36
C VAL A 268 -4.07 6.36 28.49
N GLY A 269 -4.79 5.87 27.47
CA GLY A 269 -5.66 6.67 26.61
C GLY A 269 -4.97 7.43 25.46
N MET A 270 -3.68 7.18 25.21
CA MET A 270 -2.93 7.91 24.15
C MET A 270 -3.32 7.52 22.72
N LEU A 271 -4.10 6.45 22.56
CA LEU A 271 -4.63 6.00 21.26
C LEU A 271 -6.02 6.56 20.95
N GLY A 272 -6.58 7.42 21.83
CA GLY A 272 -7.91 7.99 21.66
C GLY A 272 -8.00 8.98 20.50
N ILE A 273 -9.13 8.91 19.77
CA ILE A 273 -9.48 9.81 18.65
C ILE A 273 -10.40 10.97 19.07
N GLU A 274 -11.03 10.87 20.23
CA GLU A 274 -11.91 11.92 20.75
C GLU A 274 -11.08 13.07 21.36
N PRO A 275 -11.42 14.34 21.09
CA PRO A 275 -10.78 15.47 21.73
C PRO A 275 -10.94 15.46 23.25
N ILE A 276 -9.87 15.80 23.97
CA ILE A 276 -9.87 16.07 25.41
C ILE A 276 -9.57 17.55 25.67
N ASP A 277 -10.13 18.11 26.74
CA ASP A 277 -9.75 19.45 27.21
C ASP A 277 -8.48 19.38 28.07
N TYR A 278 -7.44 20.08 27.64
CA TYR A 278 -6.24 20.31 28.42
C TYR A 278 -6.02 21.81 28.56
N GLN A 279 -6.39 22.37 29.72
CA GLN A 279 -6.24 23.79 30.04
C GLN A 279 -6.95 24.71 29.01
N GLY A 280 -8.12 24.31 28.52
CA GLY A 280 -8.90 25.06 27.53
C GLY A 280 -8.46 24.84 26.07
N GLN A 281 -7.49 23.97 25.81
CA GLN A 281 -7.13 23.53 24.46
C GLN A 281 -7.70 22.13 24.19
N GLN A 282 -8.32 21.97 23.02
CA GLN A 282 -8.81 20.67 22.56
C GLN A 282 -7.65 19.90 21.92
N ILE A 283 -7.30 18.75 22.49
CA ILE A 283 -6.22 17.90 22.03
C ILE A 283 -6.79 16.52 21.67
N VAL A 284 -6.45 16.01 20.49
CA VAL A 284 -6.72 14.62 20.14
C VAL A 284 -5.49 13.78 20.54
N PRO A 285 -5.59 12.85 21.51
CA PRO A 285 -4.43 12.14 22.05
C PRO A 285 -3.55 11.44 21.00
N ILE A 286 -4.16 10.74 20.03
CA ILE A 286 -3.40 10.03 18.98
C ILE A 286 -2.65 11.00 18.05
N GLN A 287 -3.19 12.19 17.80
CA GLN A 287 -2.52 13.21 17.00
C GLN A 287 -1.32 13.80 17.75
N LEU A 288 -1.43 13.99 19.07
CA LEU A 288 -0.29 14.39 19.90
C LEU A 288 0.78 13.29 19.92
N LEU A 289 0.38 12.03 20.10
CA LEU A 289 1.31 10.88 20.04
C LEU A 289 2.06 10.85 18.71
N ALA A 290 1.35 11.04 17.59
CA ALA A 290 1.95 11.04 16.26
C ALA A 290 3.04 12.13 16.10
N GLN A 291 2.89 13.29 16.77
CA GLN A 291 3.91 14.35 16.79
C GLN A 291 5.11 14.03 17.71
N MET A 292 4.92 13.15 18.71
CA MET A 292 5.97 12.77 19.65
C MET A 292 6.84 11.61 19.14
N LEU A 293 6.31 10.78 18.24
CA LEU A 293 7.03 9.65 17.67
C LEU A 293 8.08 10.11 16.65
N PRO A 294 9.15 9.32 16.42
CA PRO A 294 10.11 9.61 15.35
C PRO A 294 9.42 9.74 14.00
N ASP A 295 9.83 10.73 13.19
CA ASP A 295 9.34 10.86 11.82
C ASP A 295 9.70 9.58 11.03
N PRO A 296 8.73 8.88 10.42
CA PRO A 296 8.99 7.65 9.66
C PRO A 296 10.07 7.81 8.57
N SER A 297 10.19 9.00 7.97
CA SER A 297 11.21 9.30 6.96
C SER A 297 12.63 9.32 7.53
N SER A 298 12.78 9.50 8.85
CA SER A 298 14.08 9.47 9.55
C SER A 298 14.55 8.07 9.94
N LEU A 299 13.70 7.04 9.78
CA LEU A 299 14.02 5.66 10.15
C LEU A 299 14.95 5.00 9.11
N GLY A 300 14.84 5.38 7.83
CA GLY A 300 15.65 4.86 6.72
C GLY A 300 17.13 4.59 7.01
N PRO A 301 17.93 5.58 7.45
CA PRO A 301 19.36 5.38 7.71
C PRO A 301 19.68 4.46 8.90
N ARG A 302 18.70 4.13 9.74
CA ARG A 302 18.88 3.37 10.98
C ARG A 302 18.46 1.91 10.83
N THR A 303 17.43 1.66 10.03
CA THR A 303 16.79 0.35 9.96
C THR A 303 17.71 -0.70 9.33
N VAL A 304 17.92 -1.79 10.05
CA VAL A 304 18.68 -2.97 9.61
C VAL A 304 17.76 -4.18 9.59
N GLY A 305 17.84 -4.99 8.54
CA GLY A 305 17.02 -6.20 8.39
C GLY A 305 16.30 -6.24 7.04
N ARG A 306 15.43 -7.23 6.89
CA ARG A 306 14.71 -7.50 5.65
C ARG A 306 13.21 -7.63 5.89
N THR A 307 12.42 -7.29 4.88
CA THR A 307 11.01 -7.65 4.81
C THR A 307 10.84 -8.94 4.01
N CYS A 308 9.73 -9.64 4.22
CA CYS A 308 9.30 -10.79 3.44
C CYS A 308 7.78 -10.74 3.32
N ILE A 309 7.29 -10.43 2.13
CA ILE A 309 5.85 -10.26 1.88
C ILE A 309 5.44 -11.16 0.72
N GLY A 310 4.33 -11.88 0.86
CA GLY A 310 3.86 -12.80 -0.18
C GLY A 310 2.51 -13.43 0.09
N VAL A 311 2.12 -14.33 -0.82
CA VAL A 311 0.85 -15.06 -0.77
C VAL A 311 1.08 -16.56 -0.86
N VAL A 312 0.48 -17.31 0.05
CA VAL A 312 0.39 -18.77 -0.03
C VAL A 312 -1.01 -19.10 -0.54
N VAL A 313 -1.07 -19.80 -1.67
CA VAL A 313 -2.33 -20.19 -2.31
C VAL A 313 -2.43 -21.71 -2.31
N ARG A 314 -3.58 -22.22 -1.86
CA ARG A 314 -3.99 -23.61 -2.03
C ARG A 314 -5.11 -23.70 -3.03
N GLY A 315 -5.03 -24.65 -3.95
CA GLY A 315 -6.03 -24.83 -5.00
C GLY A 315 -5.85 -26.13 -5.76
N ILE A 316 -6.52 -26.24 -6.89
CA ILE A 316 -6.50 -27.41 -7.78
C ILE A 316 -5.79 -27.06 -9.09
N LYS A 317 -4.91 -27.96 -9.54
CA LYS A 317 -4.34 -27.97 -10.88
C LYS A 317 -4.36 -29.38 -11.45
N ASP A 318 -4.95 -29.58 -12.62
CA ASP A 318 -5.04 -30.91 -13.26
C ASP A 318 -5.68 -31.98 -12.33
N ASN A 319 -6.69 -31.58 -11.56
CA ASN A 319 -7.37 -32.39 -10.52
C ASN A 319 -6.49 -32.80 -9.32
N VAL A 320 -5.34 -32.17 -9.13
CA VAL A 320 -4.45 -32.40 -7.98
C VAL A 320 -4.39 -31.15 -7.11
N GLU A 321 -4.48 -31.33 -5.79
CA GLU A 321 -4.27 -30.24 -4.83
C GLU A 321 -2.82 -29.77 -4.88
N LYS A 322 -2.61 -28.47 -4.94
CA LYS A 322 -1.30 -27.83 -4.86
C LYS A 322 -1.31 -26.70 -3.84
N VAL A 323 -0.14 -26.46 -3.26
CA VAL A 323 0.12 -25.30 -2.39
C VAL A 323 1.34 -24.58 -2.95
N VAL A 324 1.18 -23.30 -3.31
CA VAL A 324 2.24 -22.50 -3.92
C VAL A 324 2.42 -21.22 -3.11
N TYR A 325 3.66 -20.89 -2.77
CA TYR A 325 4.04 -19.64 -2.12
C TYR A 325 4.79 -18.75 -3.09
N LEU A 326 4.29 -17.54 -3.30
CA LEU A 326 4.94 -16.49 -4.09
C LEU A 326 5.24 -15.30 -3.20
N TYR A 327 6.49 -14.87 -3.15
CA TYR A 327 6.96 -13.83 -2.23
C TYR A 327 8.06 -12.94 -2.81
N ASN A 328 8.25 -11.80 -2.17
CA ASN A 328 9.40 -10.94 -2.31
C ASN A 328 10.11 -10.80 -0.96
N THR A 329 11.44 -10.71 -0.97
CA THR A 329 12.23 -10.23 0.17
C THR A 329 12.91 -8.93 -0.19
N CYS A 330 12.93 -7.96 0.74
CA CYS A 330 13.48 -6.63 0.49
C CYS A 330 14.37 -6.17 1.65
N ASP A 331 15.56 -5.65 1.35
CA ASP A 331 16.55 -5.24 2.35
C ASP A 331 16.49 -3.73 2.61
N HIS A 332 16.33 -3.35 3.88
CA HIS A 332 16.16 -1.95 4.29
C HIS A 332 17.34 -1.06 3.89
N GLN A 333 18.57 -1.58 4.03
CA GLN A 333 19.79 -0.82 3.78
C GLN A 333 20.00 -0.60 2.28
N SER A 334 19.64 -1.59 1.47
CA SER A 334 19.66 -1.53 0.01
C SER A 334 18.66 -0.49 -0.52
N CYS A 335 17.44 -0.48 0.02
CA CYS A 335 16.43 0.54 -0.30
C CYS A 335 16.93 1.96 0.04
N TYR A 336 17.51 2.13 1.24
CA TYR A 336 18.01 3.42 1.69
C TYR A 336 19.15 3.92 0.81
N LYS A 337 20.06 3.01 0.43
CA LYS A 337 21.17 3.34 -0.48
C LYS A 337 20.64 3.82 -1.84
N GLU A 338 19.63 3.16 -2.38
CA GLU A 338 19.10 3.47 -3.70
C GLU A 338 18.29 4.77 -3.72
N VAL A 339 17.24 4.86 -2.92
CA VAL A 339 16.24 5.94 -3.00
C VAL A 339 16.14 6.78 -1.72
N GLY A 340 16.93 6.48 -0.69
CA GLY A 340 16.93 7.22 0.57
C GLY A 340 15.75 6.91 1.48
N SER A 341 15.10 5.76 1.32
CA SER A 341 13.95 5.34 2.13
C SER A 341 14.07 3.90 2.62
N GLN A 342 13.31 3.56 3.67
CA GLN A 342 13.21 2.22 4.23
C GLN A 342 12.36 1.27 3.36
N ALA A 343 12.45 -0.04 3.60
CA ALA A 343 11.87 -1.07 2.73
C ALA A 343 10.34 -1.05 2.64
N ILE A 344 9.60 -0.68 3.69
CA ILE A 344 8.13 -0.50 3.67
C ILE A 344 7.70 0.58 2.68
N SER A 345 8.34 1.76 2.71
CA SER A 345 8.04 2.80 1.69
C SER A 345 8.45 2.35 0.30
N TYR A 346 9.53 1.56 0.21
CA TYR A 346 10.04 1.03 -1.04
C TYR A 346 9.09 0.01 -1.66
N THR A 347 8.63 -0.96 -0.87
CA THR A 347 7.72 -2.02 -1.28
C THR A 347 6.36 -1.45 -1.67
N THR A 348 5.88 -0.35 -1.08
CA THR A 348 4.67 0.34 -1.58
C THR A 348 4.96 1.20 -2.81
N GLY A 349 6.06 1.95 -2.82
CA GLY A 349 6.32 2.95 -3.85
C GLY A 349 6.75 2.38 -5.20
N VAL A 350 7.46 1.25 -5.23
CA VAL A 350 7.84 0.59 -6.49
C VAL A 350 6.62 0.08 -7.26
N PRO A 351 5.69 -0.70 -6.66
CA PRO A 351 4.42 -1.06 -7.27
C PRO A 351 3.57 0.11 -7.74
N ALA A 352 3.55 1.22 -7.00
CA ALA A 352 2.82 2.42 -7.44
C ALA A 352 3.42 2.99 -8.74
N MET A 353 4.75 3.02 -8.86
CA MET A 353 5.40 3.38 -10.11
C MET A 353 5.11 2.37 -11.23
N ILE A 354 5.13 1.06 -10.93
CA ILE A 354 4.86 0.02 -11.93
C ILE A 354 3.42 0.09 -12.42
N GLY A 355 2.43 0.21 -11.53
CA GLY A 355 1.02 0.40 -11.90
C GLY A 355 0.83 1.64 -12.78
N ALA A 356 1.49 2.75 -12.44
CA ALA A 356 1.50 3.94 -13.28
C ALA A 356 2.12 3.69 -14.67
N LYS A 357 3.26 2.98 -14.72
CA LYS A 357 3.92 2.60 -15.98
C LYS A 357 2.98 1.75 -16.85
N GLN A 358 2.34 0.72 -16.28
CA GLN A 358 1.39 -0.14 -17.00
C GLN A 358 0.18 0.64 -17.54
N MET A 359 -0.31 1.65 -16.82
CA MET A 359 -1.35 2.54 -17.31
C MET A 359 -0.83 3.44 -18.45
N LEU A 360 0.34 4.05 -18.32
CA LEU A 360 0.90 4.95 -19.33
C LEU A 360 1.32 4.24 -20.63
N GLU A 361 1.72 2.97 -20.54
CA GLU A 361 1.98 2.10 -21.70
C GLU A 361 0.69 1.57 -22.35
N GLY A 362 -0.47 1.79 -21.71
CA GLY A 362 -1.78 1.39 -22.22
C GLY A 362 -2.20 -0.05 -21.86
N ASN A 363 -1.36 -0.80 -21.16
CA ASN A 363 -1.63 -2.19 -20.78
C ASN A 363 -2.79 -2.29 -19.78
N TRP A 364 -2.86 -1.35 -18.83
CA TRP A 364 -3.87 -1.31 -17.76
C TRP A 364 -4.82 -0.12 -17.92
N ILE A 365 -5.22 0.19 -19.16
CA ILE A 365 -6.21 1.24 -19.46
C ILE A 365 -7.53 0.62 -19.88
N LYS A 366 -8.57 0.87 -19.08
CA LYS A 366 -9.94 0.44 -19.35
C LYS A 366 -10.93 1.35 -18.62
N PRO A 367 -11.91 1.96 -19.32
CA PRO A 367 -12.88 2.84 -18.66
C PRO A 367 -13.60 2.15 -17.49
N GLY A 368 -13.58 2.78 -16.31
CA GLY A 368 -14.14 2.24 -15.07
C GLY A 368 -13.17 2.33 -13.89
N VAL A 369 -13.55 1.67 -12.79
CA VAL A 369 -12.78 1.55 -11.54
C VAL A 369 -12.40 0.08 -11.37
N TRP A 370 -11.11 -0.19 -11.16
CA TRP A 370 -10.59 -1.55 -11.18
C TRP A 370 -9.63 -1.76 -10.03
N ASN A 371 -9.76 -2.88 -9.33
CA ASN A 371 -8.67 -3.38 -8.49
C ASN A 371 -7.63 -4.04 -9.39
N ILE A 372 -6.37 -3.98 -8.96
CA ILE A 372 -5.21 -4.38 -9.75
C ILE A 372 -5.24 -5.85 -10.22
N GLU A 373 -5.82 -6.78 -9.46
CA GLU A 373 -5.93 -8.21 -9.83
C GLU A 373 -6.84 -8.47 -11.04
N GLN A 374 -7.61 -7.47 -11.49
CA GLN A 374 -8.51 -7.60 -12.64
C GLN A 374 -7.80 -7.36 -13.97
N PHE A 375 -6.54 -6.91 -13.94
CA PHE A 375 -5.69 -6.77 -15.11
C PHE A 375 -4.73 -7.96 -15.26
N ASP A 376 -4.12 -8.08 -16.43
CA ASP A 376 -3.12 -9.10 -16.71
C ASP A 376 -1.87 -8.89 -15.84
N PRO A 377 -1.45 -9.89 -15.02
CA PRO A 377 -0.35 -9.70 -14.07
C PRO A 377 1.06 -9.72 -14.70
N ASP A 378 1.22 -10.28 -15.90
CA ASP A 378 2.54 -10.67 -16.42
C ASP A 378 3.50 -9.47 -16.57
N GLY A 379 3.04 -8.37 -17.18
CA GLY A 379 3.86 -7.17 -17.37
C GLY A 379 4.28 -6.53 -16.05
N PHE A 380 3.40 -6.54 -15.04
CA PHE A 380 3.73 -6.04 -13.71
C PHE A 380 4.77 -6.93 -13.01
N MET A 381 4.63 -8.25 -13.15
CA MET A 381 5.58 -9.22 -12.58
C MET A 381 6.97 -9.08 -13.20
N ASP A 382 7.06 -8.84 -14.51
CA ASP A 382 8.32 -8.56 -15.19
C ASP A 382 8.95 -7.26 -14.68
N ASP A 383 8.14 -6.20 -14.55
CA ASP A 383 8.59 -4.91 -14.04
C ASP A 383 9.05 -4.97 -12.57
N MET A 384 8.43 -5.80 -11.72
CA MET A 384 8.88 -6.02 -10.34
C MET A 384 10.32 -6.53 -10.28
N ASN A 385 10.66 -7.52 -11.12
CA ASN A 385 12.02 -8.04 -11.24
C ASN A 385 13.02 -6.99 -11.72
N GLN A 386 12.60 -6.13 -12.66
CA GLN A 386 13.46 -5.09 -13.24
C GLN A 386 13.68 -3.90 -12.31
N HIS A 387 12.68 -3.54 -11.51
CA HIS A 387 12.65 -2.28 -10.75
C HIS A 387 12.93 -2.44 -9.25
N GLY A 388 13.47 -3.58 -8.84
CA GLY A 388 14.10 -3.76 -7.52
C GLY A 388 13.28 -4.56 -6.50
N LEU A 389 12.19 -5.20 -6.92
CA LEU A 389 11.40 -6.12 -6.10
C LEU A 389 11.33 -7.51 -6.74
N PRO A 390 12.46 -8.21 -6.92
CA PRO A 390 12.45 -9.54 -7.50
C PRO A 390 11.63 -10.49 -6.63
N TRP A 391 10.79 -11.30 -7.27
CA TRP A 391 9.91 -12.24 -6.59
C TRP A 391 10.36 -13.68 -6.86
N LYS A 392 9.91 -14.59 -6.00
CA LYS A 392 10.20 -16.02 -6.07
C LYS A 392 8.92 -16.81 -5.87
N VAL A 393 8.89 -17.99 -6.48
CA VAL A 393 7.79 -18.94 -6.36
C VAL A 393 8.33 -20.29 -5.92
N ILE A 394 7.70 -20.89 -4.93
CA ILE A 394 8.02 -22.23 -4.42
C ILE A 394 6.75 -23.05 -4.23
N GLU A 395 6.80 -24.33 -4.58
CA GLU A 395 5.74 -25.29 -4.28
C GLU A 395 5.98 -25.89 -2.90
N LEU A 396 4.95 -25.89 -2.05
CA LEU A 396 5.00 -26.36 -0.68
C LEU A 396 4.33 -27.74 -0.56
N GLN A 397 4.94 -28.65 0.20
CA GLN A 397 4.32 -29.95 0.51
C GLN A 397 3.17 -29.80 1.52
N HIS A 398 3.30 -28.86 2.45
CA HIS A 398 2.30 -28.57 3.47
C HIS A 398 2.43 -27.12 3.93
N PHE A 399 1.30 -26.48 4.21
CA PHE A 399 1.23 -25.17 4.83
C PHE A 399 -0.04 -25.07 5.68
N ASN A 400 0.10 -24.63 6.93
CA ASN A 400 -1.01 -24.41 7.84
C ASN A 400 -0.60 -23.44 8.96
N LEU A 401 -1.29 -22.30 9.07
CA LEU A 401 -1.10 -21.32 10.14
C LEU A 401 -2.12 -21.45 11.27
N ASP A 402 -3.09 -22.35 11.14
CA ASP A 402 -4.12 -22.56 12.15
C ASP A 402 -3.79 -23.60 13.20
N ALA A 403 -2.70 -24.35 12.98
CA ALA A 403 -2.22 -25.46 13.79
C ALA A 403 -1.91 -25.10 15.25
#